data_AF-A0A961MWD8-F1
#
_entry.id   AF-A0A961MWD8-F1
#
_cell.length_a   1.000
_cell.length_b   1.000
_cell.length_c   1.000
_cell.angle_alpha   90.00
_cell.angle_beta   90.00
_cell.angle_gamma   90.00
#
_symmetry.space_group_name_H-M   'P 1'
#
loop_
_entity.id
_entity.type
_entity.pdbx_description
1 polymer ?
#
loop_
_entity_poly.entity_id
_entity_poly.type
_entity_poly.pdbx_seq_one_letter_code
_entity_poly.pdbx_strand_id
1 'polypeptide(L)'
;MTKRNTATAEAPDETIAPENETDHEFRLRMAREGRAIYVPGKTDAEVRAARTAEKARREAAHRLDLDLSLSEMDALDKALPDLMALVSDAGRAFDFLAAGFVLGHFDSDDVGVIALMRLSSRALTLAEDRECPAVDVLDTKLRQSRRALEQGTEA
;
A
#
# COMPACT_ATOMS: atom_id res chain seq x y z
N MET A 1 42.53 -34.56 -50.20
CA MET A 1 42.90 -33.92 -51.47
C MET A 1 41.75 -33.02 -51.91
N THR A 2 42.10 -31.79 -52.28
CA THR A 2 41.38 -30.91 -53.23
C THR A 2 40.23 -30.03 -52.71
N LYS A 3 40.49 -28.72 -52.87
CA LYS A 3 39.66 -27.51 -52.72
C LYS A 3 38.40 -27.54 -53.60
N ARG A 4 37.38 -26.72 -53.26
CA ARG A 4 36.85 -25.66 -54.15
C ARG A 4 35.85 -24.72 -53.44
N ASN A 5 36.03 -23.44 -53.78
CA ASN A 5 35.21 -22.26 -53.49
C ASN A 5 33.76 -22.38 -54.02
N THR A 6 32.84 -21.61 -53.45
CA THR A 6 32.13 -20.52 -54.16
C THR A 6 31.46 -19.57 -53.17
N ALA A 7 31.62 -18.26 -53.41
CA ALA A 7 30.94 -17.16 -52.74
C ALA A 7 29.45 -17.09 -53.14
N THR A 8 28.62 -16.41 -52.34
CA THR A 8 27.77 -15.26 -52.75
C THR A 8 27.06 -14.67 -51.51
N ALA A 9 26.95 -13.34 -51.54
CA ALA A 9 26.44 -12.36 -50.57
C ALA A 9 25.13 -12.67 -49.82
N GLU A 10 25.13 -12.34 -48.53
CA GLU A 10 23.98 -11.80 -47.80
C GLU A 10 24.47 -10.57 -47.01
N ALA A 11 23.86 -9.41 -47.29
CA ALA A 11 24.07 -8.18 -46.54
C ALA A 11 23.30 -8.25 -45.21
N PRO A 12 23.81 -7.64 -44.12
CA PRO A 12 22.95 -7.21 -43.04
C PRO A 12 22.98 -5.68 -42.88
N ASP A 13 21.84 -5.10 -43.24
CA ASP A 13 21.07 -4.15 -42.44
C ASP A 13 21.88 -3.04 -41.74
N GLU A 14 22.17 -1.98 -42.50
CA GLU A 14 22.55 -0.69 -41.94
C GLU A 14 21.33 -0.09 -41.21
N THR A 15 21.24 -0.28 -39.90
CA THR A 15 20.55 0.67 -39.03
C THR A 15 21.26 2.01 -39.11
N ILE A 16 20.90 2.81 -40.12
CA ILE A 16 21.33 4.20 -40.27
C ILE A 16 20.62 5.01 -39.17
N ALA A 17 21.34 5.32 -38.10
CA ALA A 17 20.96 6.43 -37.24
C ALA A 17 21.09 7.71 -38.09
N PRO A 18 20.04 8.55 -38.24
CA PRO A 18 20.17 9.76 -39.03
C PRO A 18 21.11 10.73 -38.31
N GLU A 19 22.32 10.86 -38.85
CA GLU A 19 23.28 11.89 -38.49
C GLU A 19 22.64 13.27 -38.79
N ASN A 20 22.56 14.13 -37.76
CA ASN A 20 21.97 15.48 -37.72
C ASN A 20 20.55 15.63 -37.14
N GLU A 21 20.18 14.84 -36.14
CA GLU A 21 19.09 15.24 -35.25
C GLU A 21 19.63 16.23 -34.21
N THR A 22 19.00 17.40 -34.07
CA THR A 22 19.36 18.35 -33.01
C THR A 22 18.97 17.78 -31.64
N ASP A 23 19.68 18.16 -30.57
CA ASP A 23 19.39 17.70 -29.20
C ASP A 23 17.90 17.95 -28.80
N HIS A 24 17.30 19.01 -29.34
CA HIS A 24 15.88 19.32 -29.20
C HIS A 24 14.97 18.27 -29.87
N GLU A 25 15.28 17.87 -31.11
CA GLU A 25 14.52 16.87 -31.87
C GLU A 25 14.66 15.47 -31.26
N PHE A 26 15.87 15.12 -30.82
CA PHE A 26 16.16 13.86 -30.14
C PHE A 26 15.33 13.72 -28.85
N ARG A 27 15.28 14.78 -28.02
CA ARG A 27 14.48 14.78 -26.78
C ARG A 27 12.98 14.75 -27.05
N LEU A 28 12.50 15.41 -28.11
CA LEU A 28 11.11 15.35 -28.56
C LEU A 28 10.71 13.94 -29.03
N ARG A 29 11.57 13.25 -29.78
CA ARG A 29 11.34 11.86 -30.20
C ARG A 29 11.28 10.93 -29.00
N MET A 30 12.26 11.00 -28.09
CA MET A 30 12.27 10.20 -26.87
C MET A 30 11.04 10.46 -25.99
N ALA A 31 10.52 11.69 -25.98
CA ALA A 31 9.28 12.02 -25.28
C ALA A 31 8.01 11.47 -25.97
N ARG A 32 7.95 11.50 -27.31
CA ARG A 32 6.87 10.87 -28.08
C ARG A 32 6.84 9.36 -27.93
N GLU A 33 8.01 8.73 -27.81
CA GLU A 33 8.16 7.29 -27.56
C GLU A 33 7.94 6.91 -26.08
N GLY A 34 7.63 7.89 -25.21
CA GLY A 34 7.38 7.66 -23.78
C GLY A 34 8.62 7.29 -22.96
N ARG A 35 9.82 7.39 -23.55
CA ARG A 35 11.11 7.04 -22.93
C ARG A 35 11.76 8.20 -22.18
N ALA A 36 11.31 9.43 -22.42
CA ALA A 36 11.73 10.63 -21.71
C ALA A 36 10.56 11.60 -21.50
N ILE A 37 10.72 12.61 -20.64
CA ILE A 37 9.75 13.70 -20.50
C ILE A 37 10.45 14.97 -20.90
N TYR A 38 10.07 15.51 -22.06
CA TYR A 38 10.60 16.77 -22.57
C TYR A 38 9.48 17.82 -22.58
N VAL A 39 9.72 18.95 -21.91
CA VAL A 39 8.84 20.11 -21.96
C VAL A 39 9.62 21.23 -22.66
N PRO A 40 9.22 21.65 -23.87
CA PRO A 40 9.90 22.71 -24.60
C PRO A 40 10.04 23.98 -23.75
N GLY A 41 11.25 24.54 -23.68
CA GLY A 41 11.56 25.74 -22.92
C GLY A 41 11.80 25.55 -21.42
N LYS A 42 11.80 24.31 -20.89
CA LYS A 42 12.17 24.02 -19.50
C LYS A 42 13.39 23.10 -19.44
N THR A 43 14.26 23.34 -18.48
CA THR A 43 15.42 22.47 -18.22
C THR A 43 14.98 21.19 -17.50
N ASP A 44 15.78 20.13 -17.62
CA ASP A 44 15.51 18.86 -16.92
C ASP A 44 15.42 19.04 -15.39
N ALA A 45 16.13 20.02 -14.84
CA ALA A 45 16.08 20.37 -13.42
C ALA A 45 14.73 21.00 -13.06
N GLU A 46 14.20 21.89 -13.89
CA GLU A 46 12.89 22.52 -13.71
C GLU A 46 11.73 21.52 -13.86
N VAL A 47 11.84 20.58 -14.80
CA VAL A 47 10.84 19.50 -14.97
C VAL A 47 10.85 18.56 -13.77
N ARG A 48 12.02 18.20 -13.25
CA ARG A 48 12.12 17.39 -12.03
C ARG A 48 11.60 18.13 -10.80
N ALA A 49 11.95 19.40 -10.63
CA ALA A 49 11.48 20.24 -9.53
C ALA A 49 9.96 20.42 -9.57
N ALA A 50 9.38 20.66 -10.75
CA ALA A 50 7.92 20.76 -10.91
C ALA A 50 7.21 19.45 -10.55
N ARG A 51 7.79 18.29 -10.92
CA ARG A 51 7.22 16.98 -10.53
C ARG A 51 7.36 16.67 -9.05
N THR A 52 8.48 17.03 -8.44
CA THR A 52 8.64 16.85 -6.99
C THR A 52 7.71 17.78 -6.22
N ALA A 53 7.53 19.02 -6.68
CA ALA A 53 6.57 19.95 -6.12
C ALA A 53 5.12 19.48 -6.30
N GLU A 54 4.78 18.94 -7.48
CA GLU A 54 3.45 18.37 -7.75
C GLU A 54 3.18 17.11 -6.93
N LYS A 55 4.17 16.22 -6.82
CA LYS A 55 4.09 15.03 -5.96
C LYS A 55 3.92 15.42 -4.49
N ALA A 56 4.73 16.36 -4.01
CA ALA A 56 4.62 16.89 -2.65
C ALA A 56 3.27 17.57 -2.41
N ARG A 57 2.72 18.29 -3.41
CA ARG A 57 1.37 18.86 -3.33
C ARG A 57 0.29 17.80 -3.22
N ARG A 58 0.38 16.72 -4.01
CA ARG A 58 -0.57 15.59 -3.94
C ARG A 58 -0.46 14.86 -2.60
N GLU A 59 0.75 14.62 -2.13
CA GLU A 59 0.99 13.99 -0.82
C GLU A 59 0.48 14.86 0.32
N ALA A 60 0.69 16.19 0.24
CA ALA A 60 0.14 17.15 1.20
C ALA A 60 -1.39 17.21 1.16
N ALA A 61 -2.01 17.12 -0.01
CA ALA A 61 -3.47 17.10 -0.16
C ALA A 61 -4.13 15.86 0.47
N HIS A 62 -3.36 14.81 0.76
CA HIS A 62 -3.85 13.58 1.40
C HIS A 62 -3.33 13.40 2.83
N ARG A 63 -2.69 14.41 3.41
CA ARG A 63 -2.17 14.37 4.78
C ARG A 63 -3.23 14.86 5.76
N LEU A 64 -3.51 14.03 6.76
CA LEU A 64 -4.35 14.38 7.90
C LEU A 64 -3.47 14.37 9.15
N ASP A 65 -3.29 15.53 9.76
CA ASP A 65 -2.60 15.63 11.04
C ASP A 65 -3.64 15.47 12.18
N LEU A 66 -3.29 14.67 13.19
CA LEU A 66 -4.13 14.37 14.35
C LEU A 66 -3.42 14.79 15.62
N ASP A 67 -4.08 15.61 16.43
CA ASP A 67 -3.58 15.97 17.75
C ASP A 67 -4.00 14.91 18.78
N LEU A 68 -3.02 14.11 19.20
CA LEU A 68 -3.16 13.14 20.29
C LEU A 68 -2.36 13.61 21.51
N SER A 69 -2.96 13.52 22.68
CA SER A 69 -2.22 13.63 23.94
C SER A 69 -1.27 12.43 24.09
N LEU A 70 -0.20 12.60 24.89
CA LEU A 70 0.74 11.51 25.16
C LEU A 70 0.04 10.28 25.74
N SER A 71 -0.95 10.47 26.62
CA SER A 71 -1.72 9.36 27.20
C SER A 71 -2.59 8.62 26.17
N GLU A 72 -3.16 9.33 25.19
CA GLU A 72 -3.93 8.69 24.12
C GLU A 72 -3.01 7.93 23.16
N MET A 73 -1.84 8.50 22.86
CA MET A 73 -0.83 7.83 22.04
C MET A 73 -0.34 6.55 22.72
N ASP A 74 -0.01 6.59 24.02
CA ASP A 74 0.42 5.42 24.79
C ASP A 74 -0.67 4.35 24.91
N ALA A 75 -1.94 4.76 25.03
CA ALA A 75 -3.07 3.83 25.05
C ALA A 75 -3.23 3.14 23.69
N LEU A 76 -3.11 3.89 22.59
CA LEU A 76 -3.23 3.37 21.24
C LEU A 76 -2.07 2.42 20.88
N ASP A 77 -0.85 2.76 21.27
CA ASP A 77 0.36 1.95 21.01
C ASP A 77 0.29 0.57 21.68
N LYS A 78 -0.44 0.45 22.79
CA LYS A 78 -0.71 -0.82 23.47
C LYS A 78 -1.92 -1.54 22.89
N ALA A 79 -3.01 -0.80 22.65
CA ALA A 79 -4.27 -1.38 22.22
C ALA A 79 -4.22 -1.98 20.81
N LEU A 80 -3.52 -1.32 19.87
CA LEU A 80 -3.50 -1.76 18.47
C LEU A 80 -2.82 -3.14 18.30
N PRO A 81 -1.59 -3.38 18.81
CA PRO A 81 -0.97 -4.69 18.70
C PRO A 81 -1.79 -5.80 19.37
N ASP A 82 -2.35 -5.52 20.56
CA ASP A 82 -3.12 -6.49 21.33
C ASP A 82 -4.43 -6.86 20.60
N LEU A 83 -5.14 -5.89 20.02
CA LEU A 83 -6.31 -6.13 19.18
C LEU A 83 -5.96 -6.94 17.92
N MET A 84 -4.86 -6.59 17.24
CA MET A 84 -4.42 -7.32 16.05
C MET A 84 -4.09 -8.78 16.36
N ALA A 85 -3.37 -9.02 17.46
CA ALA A 85 -3.04 -10.36 17.93
C ALA A 85 -4.32 -11.15 18.28
N LEU A 86 -5.23 -10.53 19.04
CA LEU A 86 -6.47 -11.16 19.46
C LEU A 86 -7.36 -11.54 18.28
N VAL A 87 -7.54 -10.66 17.29
CA VAL A 87 -8.34 -10.94 16.09
C VAL A 87 -7.70 -12.07 15.29
N SER A 88 -6.37 -12.06 15.12
CA SER A 88 -5.65 -13.13 14.43
C SER A 88 -5.83 -14.49 15.14
N ASP A 89 -5.65 -14.52 16.46
CA ASP A 89 -5.72 -15.76 17.24
C ASP A 89 -7.16 -16.26 17.38
N ALA A 90 -8.14 -15.37 17.48
CA ALA A 90 -9.56 -15.72 17.41
C ALA A 90 -9.90 -16.37 16.07
N GLY A 91 -9.42 -15.81 14.95
CA GLY A 91 -9.59 -16.40 13.62
C GLY A 91 -9.04 -17.82 13.55
N ARG A 92 -7.81 -18.04 14.02
CA ARG A 92 -7.19 -19.38 14.08
C ARG A 92 -7.96 -20.36 14.96
N ALA A 93 -8.48 -19.90 16.10
CA ALA A 93 -9.27 -20.73 16.99
C ALA A 93 -10.58 -21.15 16.33
N PHE A 94 -11.26 -20.25 15.62
CA PHE A 94 -12.48 -20.58 14.88
C PHE A 94 -12.22 -21.50 13.69
N ASP A 95 -11.12 -21.30 12.95
CA ASP A 95 -10.71 -22.21 11.87
C ASP A 95 -10.43 -23.63 12.40
N PHE A 96 -9.73 -23.74 13.54
CA PHE A 96 -9.47 -25.02 14.19
C PHE A 96 -10.77 -25.73 14.61
N LEU A 97 -11.69 -25.00 15.23
CA LEU A 97 -13.00 -25.53 15.61
C LEU A 97 -13.80 -25.99 14.39
N ALA A 98 -13.86 -25.17 13.33
CA ALA A 98 -14.56 -25.50 12.10
C ALA A 98 -13.99 -26.78 11.45
N ALA A 99 -12.66 -26.89 11.36
CA ALA A 99 -12.00 -28.08 10.85
C ALA A 99 -12.32 -29.32 11.70
N GLY A 100 -12.29 -29.21 13.03
CA GLY A 100 -12.61 -30.32 13.91
C GLY A 100 -14.07 -30.79 13.79
N PHE A 101 -15.02 -29.88 13.57
CA PHE A 101 -16.41 -30.25 13.29
C PHE A 101 -16.55 -30.96 11.93
N VAL A 102 -15.92 -30.43 10.87
CA VAL A 102 -15.98 -31.02 9.52
C VAL A 102 -15.37 -32.42 9.48
N LEU A 103 -14.27 -32.63 10.22
CA LEU A 103 -13.59 -33.93 10.31
C LEU A 103 -14.26 -34.92 11.28
N GLY A 104 -15.31 -34.50 11.99
CA GLY A 104 -16.01 -35.33 12.97
C GLY A 104 -15.21 -35.61 14.25
N HIS A 105 -14.27 -34.73 14.58
CA HIS A 105 -13.49 -34.79 15.83
C HIS A 105 -14.22 -34.16 17.01
N PHE A 106 -15.16 -33.25 16.75
CA PHE A 106 -15.95 -32.57 17.77
C PHE A 106 -17.44 -32.79 17.54
N ASP A 107 -18.16 -33.08 18.62
CA ASP A 107 -19.61 -32.98 18.68
C ASP A 107 -20.02 -31.59 19.19
N SER A 108 -21.25 -31.15 18.89
CA SER A 108 -21.76 -29.83 19.31
C SER A 108 -21.78 -29.64 20.83
N ASP A 109 -21.86 -30.76 21.55
CA ASP A 109 -22.01 -30.81 23.00
C ASP A 109 -20.69 -31.16 23.69
N ASP A 110 -19.57 -31.17 22.95
CA ASP A 110 -18.24 -31.40 23.50
C ASP A 110 -17.90 -30.33 24.54
N VAL A 111 -17.70 -30.77 25.78
CA VAL A 111 -17.42 -29.91 26.93
C VAL A 111 -16.14 -29.09 26.74
N GLY A 112 -15.15 -29.64 26.04
CA GLY A 112 -13.90 -28.94 25.69
C GLY A 112 -14.14 -27.81 24.69
N VAL A 113 -14.95 -28.05 23.66
CA VAL A 113 -15.36 -27.01 22.70
C VAL A 113 -16.14 -25.90 23.41
N ILE A 114 -17.09 -26.25 24.28
CA ILE A 114 -17.86 -25.28 25.07
C ILE A 114 -16.92 -24.46 25.98
N ALA A 115 -15.97 -25.11 26.67
CA ALA A 115 -15.01 -24.41 27.52
C ALA A 115 -14.13 -23.44 26.73
N LEU A 116 -13.66 -23.84 25.54
CA LEU A 116 -12.89 -22.98 24.65
C LEU A 116 -13.71 -21.77 24.19
N MET A 117 -14.96 -21.98 23.75
CA MET A 117 -15.86 -20.89 23.35
C MET A 117 -16.13 -19.90 24.48
N ARG A 118 -16.29 -20.39 25.72
CA ARG A 118 -16.46 -19.53 26.91
C ARG A 118 -15.19 -18.75 27.22
N LEU A 119 -14.01 -19.34 27.06
CA LEU A 119 -12.74 -18.64 27.26
C LEU A 119 -12.54 -17.55 26.19
N SER A 120 -12.78 -17.88 24.92
CA SER A 120 -12.71 -16.92 23.81
C SER A 120 -13.68 -15.77 24.00
N SER A 121 -14.92 -16.04 24.40
CA SER A 121 -15.90 -14.99 24.72
C SER A 121 -15.38 -14.05 25.82
N ARG A 122 -14.84 -14.59 26.92
CA ARG A 122 -14.28 -13.76 28.01
C ARG A 122 -13.07 -12.93 27.56
N ALA A 123 -12.19 -13.50 26.74
CA ALA A 123 -11.03 -12.79 26.22
C ALA A 123 -11.44 -11.66 25.28
N LEU A 124 -12.41 -11.90 24.39
CA LEU A 124 -12.94 -10.89 23.48
C LEU A 124 -13.66 -9.76 24.23
N THR A 125 -14.50 -10.08 25.22
CA THR A 125 -15.15 -9.05 26.06
C THR A 125 -14.12 -8.23 26.85
N LEU A 126 -13.07 -8.86 27.36
CA LEU A 126 -12.02 -8.13 28.08
C LEU A 126 -11.29 -7.15 27.16
N ALA A 127 -11.03 -7.54 25.91
CA ALA A 127 -10.40 -6.67 24.93
C ALA A 127 -11.35 -5.57 24.45
N GLU A 128 -12.64 -5.88 24.31
CA GLU A 128 -13.67 -4.87 24.06
C GLU A 128 -13.66 -3.79 25.15
N ASP A 129 -13.62 -4.19 26.42
CA ASP A 129 -13.64 -3.25 27.54
C ASP A 129 -12.36 -2.40 27.65
N ARG A 130 -11.21 -2.93 27.22
CA ARG A 130 -9.90 -2.30 27.45
C ARG A 130 -9.33 -1.58 26.24
N GLU A 131 -9.43 -2.23 25.08
CA GLU A 131 -8.70 -1.81 23.89
C GLU A 131 -9.60 -1.00 22.93
N CYS A 132 -10.88 -1.33 22.82
CA CYS A 132 -11.80 -0.58 21.96
C CYS A 132 -11.94 0.90 22.33
N PRO A 133 -11.97 1.31 23.62
CA PRO A 133 -12.04 2.74 23.96
C PRO A 133 -10.88 3.57 23.38
N ALA A 134 -9.67 3.01 23.34
CA ALA A 134 -8.51 3.69 22.77
C ALA A 134 -8.65 3.87 21.25
N VAL A 135 -9.19 2.86 20.57
CA VAL A 135 -9.47 2.92 19.12
C VAL A 135 -10.64 3.85 18.81
N ASP A 136 -11.67 3.91 19.66
CA ASP A 136 -12.81 4.80 19.50
C ASP A 136 -12.42 6.28 19.59
N VAL A 137 -11.47 6.61 20.47
CA VAL A 137 -10.90 7.97 20.55
C VAL A 137 -10.20 8.33 19.24
N LEU A 138 -9.42 7.40 18.67
CA LEU A 138 -8.78 7.61 17.38
C LEU A 138 -9.80 7.77 16.25
N ASP A 139 -10.82 6.91 16.15
CA ASP A 139 -11.88 7.00 15.13
C ASP A 139 -12.63 8.34 15.23
N THR A 140 -12.96 8.77 16.45
CA THR A 140 -13.63 10.05 16.70
C THR A 140 -12.79 11.21 16.18
N LYS A 141 -11.49 11.26 16.52
CA LYS A 141 -10.58 12.32 16.08
C LYS A 141 -10.35 12.28 14.57
N LEU A 142 -10.20 11.11 13.97
CA LEU A 142 -10.12 10.93 12.51
C LEU A 142 -11.35 11.52 11.81
N ARG A 143 -12.55 11.21 12.28
CA ARG A 143 -13.80 11.75 11.71
C ARG A 143 -13.90 13.25 11.88
N GLN A 144 -13.50 13.79 13.02
CA GLN A 144 -13.50 15.23 13.29
C GLN A 144 -12.52 15.97 12.36
N SER A 145 -11.27 15.52 12.29
CA SER A 145 -10.26 16.14 11.42
C SER A 145 -10.65 16.04 9.95
N ARG A 146 -11.24 14.91 9.52
CA ARG A 146 -11.74 14.77 8.14
C ARG A 146 -12.86 15.76 7.82
N ARG A 147 -13.83 15.93 8.72
CA ARG A 147 -14.91 16.92 8.53
C ARG A 147 -14.37 18.34 8.50
N ALA A 148 -13.40 18.66 9.34
CA ALA A 148 -12.76 19.97 9.34
C ALA A 148 -12.03 20.26 8.02
N LEU A 149 -11.35 19.25 7.45
CA LEU A 149 -10.71 19.36 6.14
C LEU A 149 -11.76 19.61 5.04
N GLU A 150 -12.83 18.82 5.02
CA GLU A 150 -13.92 18.95 4.02
C GLU A 150 -14.58 20.35 4.10
N GLN A 151 -14.81 20.88 5.29
CA GLN A 151 -15.41 22.22 5.51
C GLN A 151 -14.44 23.38 5.23
N GLY A 152 -13.16 23.21 5.52
CA GLY A 152 -12.13 24.22 5.22
C GLY A 152 -11.80 24.35 3.74
N THR A 153 -12.23 23.39 2.91
CA THR A 153 -12.05 23.43 1.45
C THR A 153 -13.17 24.19 0.72
N GLU A 154 -14.25 24.57 1.42
CA GLU A 154 -15.40 25.31 0.88
C GLU A 154 -15.36 26.84 1.16
N ALA A 155 -14.32 27.36 1.83
CA ALA A 155 -14.11 28.78 2.12
C ALA A 155 -13.01 29.40 1.24
#